data_AF-A0A936VQ64-F1
#
_entry.id   AF-A0A936VQ64-F1
#
_cell.length_a   1.000
_cell.length_b   1.000
_cell.length_c   1.000
_cell.angle_alpha   90.00
_cell.angle_beta   90.00
_cell.angle_gamma   90.00
#
_symmetry.space_group_name_H-M   'P 1'
#
loop_
_entity.id
_entity.type
_entity.pdbx_description
1 polymer ?
#
loop_
_entity_poly.entity_id
_entity_poly.type
_entity_poly.pdbx_seq_one_letter_code
_entity_poly.pdbx_strand_id
1 'polypeptide(L)'
;MARQWQSQIAKFKLPVFEPVDRSQAEFLKQRTASMLETVPMYASLRKKLLDIGGVDIVPPVIDVSSTAQLARQCYDVSQTLHRGRTWLGAGAKVVEMGANNCHLNVARLRTSRCGHIASGWALSIDGLWREHSWLVKSVGTASEYLIETTVSWLLYHGYILNDEEMDWFIHAELGTNPLQQ
;
A
#
# COMPACT_ATOMS: atom_id res chain seq x y z
N MET A 1 -3.31 1.80 23.95
CA MET A 1 -4.30 0.76 23.58
C MET A 1 -4.10 0.21 22.16
N ALA A 2 -2.88 0.22 21.60
CA ALA A 2 -2.51 -0.47 20.35
C ALA A 2 -2.34 -2.01 20.47
N ARG A 3 -2.69 -2.59 21.63
CA ARG A 3 -2.26 -3.94 22.05
C ARG A 3 -3.04 -5.08 21.40
N GLN A 4 -4.29 -4.86 21.01
CA GLN A 4 -5.16 -5.94 20.50
C GLN A 4 -4.82 -6.32 19.05
N TRP A 5 -4.50 -5.34 18.21
CA TRP A 5 -4.07 -5.53 16.82
C TRP A 5 -2.68 -6.14 16.70
N GLN A 6 -1.71 -5.64 17.48
CA GLN A 6 -0.36 -6.23 17.54
C GLN A 6 -0.40 -7.70 17.98
N SER A 7 -1.32 -8.06 18.90
CA SER A 7 -1.49 -9.44 19.36
C SER A 7 -2.07 -10.38 18.30
N GLN A 8 -2.96 -9.90 17.43
CA GLN A 8 -3.51 -10.70 16.34
C GLN A 8 -2.49 -10.93 15.23
N ILE A 9 -1.72 -9.90 14.85
CA ILE A 9 -0.62 -10.04 13.88
C ILE A 9 0.42 -11.04 14.39
N ALA A 10 0.81 -10.96 15.67
CA ALA A 10 1.78 -11.88 16.26
C ALA A 10 1.35 -13.36 16.23
N LYS A 11 0.03 -13.64 16.14
CA LYS A 11 -0.52 -14.99 16.08
C LYS A 11 -0.83 -15.44 14.65
N PHE A 12 -0.91 -14.51 13.70
CA PHE A 12 -1.18 -14.82 12.31
C PHE A 12 0.06 -15.43 11.67
N LYS A 13 -0.04 -16.69 11.25
CA LYS A 13 1.02 -17.36 10.51
C LYS A 13 0.77 -17.16 9.02
N LEU A 14 1.72 -16.51 8.36
CA LEU A 14 1.72 -16.46 6.89
C LEU A 14 1.86 -17.88 6.33
N PRO A 15 1.25 -18.16 5.17
CA PRO A 15 1.48 -19.41 4.46
C PRO A 15 2.95 -19.50 4.04
N VAL A 16 3.39 -20.73 3.74
CA VAL A 16 4.65 -20.92 3.02
C VAL A 16 4.39 -20.48 1.58
N PHE A 17 5.25 -19.60 1.08
CA PHE A 17 5.18 -19.11 -0.29
C PHE A 17 6.12 -19.93 -1.17
N GLU A 18 5.61 -20.35 -2.33
CA GLU A 18 6.46 -20.94 -3.35
C GLU A 18 7.45 -19.90 -3.87
N PRO A 19 8.68 -20.29 -4.23
CA PRO A 19 9.59 -19.41 -4.93
C PRO A 19 8.96 -18.90 -6.23
N VAL A 20 9.15 -17.63 -6.53
CA VAL A 20 8.84 -17.09 -7.86
C VAL A 20 9.60 -17.86 -8.93
N ASP A 21 8.95 -18.11 -10.07
CA ASP A 21 9.59 -18.82 -11.18
C ASP A 21 10.79 -18.00 -11.74
N ARG A 22 11.69 -18.67 -12.45
CA ARG A 22 12.92 -18.04 -12.94
C ARG A 22 12.67 -16.81 -13.81
N SER A 23 11.68 -16.86 -14.69
CA SER A 23 11.37 -15.75 -15.59
C SER A 23 10.83 -14.54 -14.82
N GLN A 24 9.97 -14.80 -13.84
CA GLN A 24 9.46 -13.78 -12.94
C GLN A 24 10.56 -13.20 -12.05
N ALA A 25 11.46 -14.04 -11.53
CA ALA A 25 12.60 -13.61 -10.72
C ALA A 25 13.56 -12.71 -11.53
N GLU A 26 13.85 -13.06 -12.78
CA GLU A 26 14.68 -12.24 -13.67
C GLU A 26 14.01 -10.89 -13.97
N PHE A 27 12.70 -10.88 -14.23
CA PHE A 27 11.91 -9.66 -14.41
C PHE A 27 11.94 -8.75 -13.18
N LEU A 28 11.66 -9.32 -11.99
CA LEU A 28 11.66 -8.57 -10.73
C LEU A 28 13.05 -8.02 -10.41
N LYS A 29 14.11 -8.80 -10.68
CA LYS A 29 15.50 -8.36 -10.49
C LYS A 29 15.83 -7.13 -11.35
N GLN A 30 15.48 -7.15 -12.64
CA GLN A 30 15.73 -6.03 -13.54
C GLN A 30 14.98 -4.77 -13.09
N ARG A 31 13.69 -4.90 -12.78
CA ARG A 31 12.88 -3.76 -12.31
C ARG A 31 13.36 -3.23 -10.96
N THR A 32 13.78 -4.12 -10.06
CA THR A 32 14.31 -3.72 -8.76
C THR A 32 15.61 -2.94 -8.94
N ALA A 33 16.52 -3.38 -9.82
CA ALA A 33 17.76 -2.66 -10.08
C ALA A 33 17.49 -1.23 -10.56
N SER A 34 16.57 -1.05 -11.52
CA SER A 34 16.17 0.28 -12.00
C SER A 34 15.55 1.13 -10.88
N MET A 35 14.66 0.55 -10.05
CA MET A 35 14.04 1.27 -8.94
C MET A 35 15.07 1.71 -7.88
N LEU A 36 16.08 0.88 -7.60
CA LEU A 36 17.15 1.20 -6.65
C LEU A 36 18.08 2.31 -7.15
N GLU A 37 18.27 2.41 -8.46
CA GLU A 37 19.03 3.50 -9.07
C GLU A 37 18.28 4.82 -8.94
N THR A 38 16.97 4.82 -9.20
CA THR A 38 16.13 6.03 -9.17
C THR A 38 15.71 6.44 -7.77
N VAL A 39 15.42 5.48 -6.89
CA VAL A 39 14.91 5.68 -5.53
C VAL A 39 15.72 4.80 -4.57
N PRO A 40 16.93 5.22 -4.16
CA PRO A 40 17.82 4.39 -3.34
C PRO A 40 17.21 3.92 -2.01
N MET A 41 16.32 4.71 -1.41
CA MET A 41 15.58 4.35 -0.18
C MET A 41 14.65 3.14 -0.37
N TYR A 42 14.34 2.77 -1.61
CA TYR A 42 13.56 1.58 -1.93
C TYR A 42 14.24 0.30 -1.43
N ALA A 43 15.57 0.27 -1.27
CA ALA A 43 16.29 -0.84 -0.64
C ALA A 43 15.81 -1.08 0.81
N SER A 44 15.70 0.00 1.59
CA SER A 44 15.25 -0.05 2.98
C SER A 44 13.79 -0.48 3.07
N LEU A 45 12.94 0.05 2.19
CA LEU A 45 11.53 -0.38 2.10
C LEU A 45 11.44 -1.86 1.75
N ARG A 46 12.24 -2.32 0.78
CA ARG A 46 12.26 -3.72 0.38
C ARG A 46 12.64 -4.62 1.53
N LYS A 47 13.71 -4.30 2.22
CA LYS A 47 14.11 -5.03 3.43
C LYS A 47 12.97 -5.05 4.46
N LYS A 48 12.35 -3.91 4.74
CA LYS A 48 11.29 -3.76 5.74
C LYS A 48 10.08 -4.66 5.44
N LEU A 49 9.63 -4.70 4.20
CA LEU A 49 8.48 -5.52 3.79
C LEU A 49 8.81 -7.01 3.81
N LEU A 50 10.01 -7.40 3.37
CA LEU A 50 10.45 -8.81 3.43
C LEU A 50 10.72 -9.30 4.85
N ASP A 51 11.13 -8.42 5.77
CA ASP A 51 11.21 -8.74 7.21
C ASP A 51 9.82 -9.04 7.81
N ILE A 52 8.73 -8.51 7.22
CA ILE A 52 7.34 -8.85 7.61
C ILE A 52 6.94 -10.21 7.03
N GLY A 53 7.31 -10.47 5.78
CA GLY A 53 7.09 -11.73 5.09
C GLY A 53 7.00 -11.59 3.57
N GLY A 54 6.58 -12.64 2.88
CA GLY A 54 6.57 -12.71 1.42
C GLY A 54 7.92 -13.15 0.84
N VAL A 55 7.98 -13.23 -0.49
CA VAL A 55 9.17 -13.69 -1.23
C VAL A 55 9.86 -12.58 -2.01
N ASP A 56 9.09 -11.61 -2.51
CA ASP A 56 9.62 -10.42 -3.15
C ASP A 56 8.58 -9.30 -3.22
N ILE A 57 8.96 -8.22 -3.87
CA ILE A 57 8.14 -7.03 -4.08
C ILE A 57 8.07 -6.76 -5.57
N VAL A 58 6.89 -6.36 -6.05
CA VAL A 58 6.72 -5.89 -7.43
C VAL A 58 6.99 -4.39 -7.46
N PRO A 59 8.11 -3.93 -8.06
CA PRO A 59 8.38 -2.51 -8.13
C PRO A 59 7.27 -1.77 -8.89
N PRO A 60 6.93 -0.53 -8.51
CA PRO A 60 5.92 0.23 -9.21
C PRO A 60 6.43 0.62 -10.60
N VAL A 61 5.51 0.84 -11.54
CA VAL A 61 5.85 1.36 -12.87
C VAL A 61 5.86 2.88 -12.74
N ILE A 62 7.03 3.50 -12.87
CA ILE A 62 7.17 4.96 -12.86
C ILE A 62 7.84 5.41 -14.16
N ASP A 63 7.40 6.55 -14.67
CA ASP A 63 8.14 7.30 -15.68
C ASP A 63 9.28 8.03 -14.97
N VAL A 64 10.50 7.51 -15.14
CA VAL A 64 11.71 8.05 -14.51
C VAL A 64 12.06 9.45 -15.03
N SER A 65 11.50 9.88 -16.16
CA SER A 65 11.65 11.25 -16.67
C SER A 65 10.67 12.23 -16.00
N SER A 66 9.63 11.72 -15.34
CA SER A 66 8.65 12.52 -14.63
C SER A 66 9.14 12.86 -13.22
N THR A 67 9.60 14.10 -13.03
CA THR A 67 10.00 14.61 -11.71
C THR A 67 8.88 14.48 -10.67
N ALA A 68 7.62 14.64 -11.08
CA ALA A 68 6.47 14.52 -10.19
C ALA A 68 6.26 13.08 -9.72
N GLN A 69 6.34 12.08 -10.62
CA GLN A 69 6.20 10.68 -10.23
C GLN A 69 7.38 10.23 -9.36
N LEU A 70 8.59 10.66 -9.69
CA LEU A 70 9.77 10.34 -8.89
C LEU A 70 9.67 10.95 -7.48
N ALA A 71 9.29 12.22 -7.38
CA ALA A 71 9.10 12.89 -6.10
C ALA A 71 8.01 12.19 -5.25
N ARG A 72 6.90 11.83 -5.88
CA ARG A 72 5.83 11.05 -5.23
C ARG A 72 6.34 9.70 -4.73
N GLN A 73 7.10 8.97 -5.55
CA GLN A 73 7.66 7.68 -5.15
C GLN A 73 8.62 7.81 -3.97
N CYS A 74 9.53 8.80 -3.99
CA CYS A 74 10.44 9.09 -2.89
C CYS A 74 9.67 9.43 -1.60
N TYR A 75 8.60 10.22 -1.73
CA TYR A 75 7.74 10.60 -0.62
C TYR A 75 7.04 9.37 -0.01
N ASP A 76 6.33 8.58 -0.82
CA ASP A 76 5.57 7.43 -0.35
C ASP A 76 6.47 6.35 0.28
N VAL A 77 7.66 6.13 -0.29
CA VAL A 77 8.70 5.25 0.29
C VAL A 77 9.12 5.75 1.67
N SER A 78 9.43 7.05 1.80
CA SER A 78 9.80 7.67 3.06
C SER A 78 8.69 7.56 4.11
N GLN A 79 7.45 7.91 3.74
CA GLN A 79 6.31 7.83 4.65
C GLN A 79 6.02 6.39 5.09
N THR A 80 6.12 5.42 4.17
CA THR A 80 5.96 4.00 4.52
C THR A 80 7.02 3.54 5.52
N LEU A 81 8.27 3.98 5.36
CA LEU A 81 9.35 3.64 6.28
C LEU A 81 9.17 4.24 7.68
N HIS A 82 8.71 5.50 7.76
CA HIS A 82 8.64 6.24 9.03
C HIS A 82 7.31 6.10 9.77
N ARG A 83 6.19 6.04 9.04
CA ARG A 83 4.82 6.00 9.59
C ARG A 83 4.12 4.67 9.35
N GLY A 84 4.81 3.72 8.69
CA GLY A 84 4.27 2.43 8.32
C GLY A 84 3.74 1.64 9.51
N ARG A 85 2.52 1.13 9.39
CA ARG A 85 1.93 0.14 10.27
C ARG A 85 1.40 -1.02 9.45
N THR A 86 1.30 -2.19 10.09
CA THR A 86 0.82 -3.42 9.43
C THR A 86 -0.59 -3.72 9.91
N TRP A 87 -1.44 -4.16 8.98
CA TRP A 87 -2.78 -4.68 9.24
C TRP A 87 -2.93 -6.08 8.66
N LEU A 88 -3.78 -6.87 9.31
CA LEU A 88 -4.25 -8.14 8.76
C LEU A 88 -5.34 -7.85 7.73
N GLY A 89 -5.30 -8.54 6.60
CA GLY A 89 -6.41 -8.51 5.65
C GLY A 89 -7.60 -9.35 6.08
N ALA A 90 -7.39 -10.32 6.97
CA ALA A 90 -8.48 -11.03 7.63
C ALA A 90 -9.36 -10.03 8.42
N GLY A 91 -10.61 -9.83 7.98
CA GLY A 91 -11.54 -8.86 8.55
C GLY A 91 -11.65 -7.54 7.78
N ALA A 92 -10.88 -7.35 6.70
CA ALA A 92 -11.12 -6.26 5.76
C ALA A 92 -12.51 -6.42 5.12
N LYS A 93 -13.26 -5.33 5.02
CA LYS A 93 -14.53 -5.31 4.31
C LYS A 93 -14.27 -5.02 2.84
N VAL A 94 -14.55 -5.99 1.97
CA VAL A 94 -14.42 -5.79 0.52
C VAL A 94 -15.66 -5.06 0.00
N VAL A 95 -15.45 -3.95 -0.69
CA VAL A 95 -16.43 -3.21 -1.47
C VAL A 95 -15.96 -3.26 -2.90
N GLU A 96 -16.45 -4.24 -3.66
CA GLU A 96 -15.98 -4.47 -5.03
C GLU A 96 -16.24 -3.23 -5.91
N MET A 97 -15.17 -2.74 -6.53
CA MET A 97 -15.18 -1.60 -7.45
C MET A 97 -14.35 -1.97 -8.70
N GLY A 98 -13.94 -0.98 -9.50
CA GLY A 98 -13.18 -1.25 -10.72
C GLY A 98 -11.91 -2.03 -10.45
N ALA A 99 -11.72 -3.17 -11.12
CA ALA A 99 -10.51 -3.98 -10.97
C ALA A 99 -9.25 -3.16 -11.31
N ASN A 100 -8.15 -3.42 -10.61
CA ASN A 100 -6.84 -2.79 -10.82
C ASN A 100 -6.82 -1.24 -10.72
N ASN A 101 -7.82 -0.64 -10.06
CA ASN A 101 -7.95 0.81 -9.92
C ASN A 101 -8.03 1.22 -8.44
N CYS A 102 -7.22 0.63 -7.57
CA CYS A 102 -7.33 0.82 -6.11
C CYS A 102 -7.22 2.30 -5.69
N HIS A 103 -6.30 3.08 -6.26
CA HIS A 103 -6.15 4.50 -5.95
C HIS A 103 -7.39 5.31 -6.33
N LEU A 104 -7.84 5.19 -7.58
CA LEU A 104 -9.06 5.84 -8.06
C LEU A 104 -10.31 5.40 -7.27
N ASN A 105 -10.45 4.11 -6.97
CA ASN A 105 -11.57 3.57 -6.22
C ASN A 105 -11.61 4.15 -4.81
N VAL A 106 -10.47 4.17 -4.11
CA VAL A 106 -10.36 4.68 -2.74
C VAL A 106 -10.59 6.19 -2.70
N ALA A 107 -10.09 6.94 -3.69
CA ALA A 107 -10.39 8.37 -3.82
C ALA A 107 -11.90 8.62 -3.97
N ARG A 108 -12.59 7.89 -4.87
CA ARG A 108 -14.05 7.97 -5.04
C ARG A 108 -14.81 7.51 -3.79
N LEU A 109 -14.33 6.47 -3.13
CA LEU A 109 -15.00 5.95 -1.94
C LEU A 109 -14.88 6.93 -0.79
N ARG A 110 -13.77 7.66 -0.69
CA ARG A 110 -13.55 8.69 0.33
C ARG A 110 -14.47 9.91 0.18
N THR A 111 -14.88 10.27 -1.04
CA THR A 111 -15.81 11.38 -1.24
C THR A 111 -17.24 11.05 -0.79
N SER A 112 -17.60 9.76 -0.76
CA SER A 112 -18.93 9.28 -0.38
C SER A 112 -18.99 8.60 0.99
N ARG A 113 -17.85 8.35 1.64
CA ARG A 113 -17.76 7.69 2.94
C ARG A 113 -16.70 8.33 3.83
N CYS A 114 -16.99 8.48 5.12
CA CYS A 114 -15.99 8.91 6.10
C CYS A 114 -14.82 7.90 6.21
N GLY A 115 -13.67 8.28 6.73
CA GLY A 115 -12.52 7.39 6.90
C GLY A 115 -11.24 8.08 6.47
N HIS A 116 -10.12 7.41 6.61
CA HIS A 116 -8.85 7.92 6.12
C HIS A 116 -8.34 7.02 5.00
N ILE A 117 -7.71 7.62 4.00
CA ILE A 117 -7.00 6.86 2.98
C ILE A 117 -5.67 6.39 3.60
N ALA A 118 -5.31 5.14 3.35
CA ALA A 118 -3.97 4.64 3.58
C ALA A 118 -3.32 4.29 2.25
N SER A 119 -2.03 4.59 2.13
CA SER A 119 -1.18 4.27 0.99
C SER A 119 -0.04 3.36 1.45
N GLY A 120 0.37 2.42 0.60
CA GLY A 120 1.49 1.54 0.89
C GLY A 120 1.47 0.29 0.04
N TRP A 121 1.58 -0.86 0.69
CA TRP A 121 1.85 -2.15 0.07
C TRP A 121 0.92 -3.22 0.63
N ALA A 122 0.41 -4.09 -0.23
CA ALA A 122 -0.39 -5.24 0.17
C ALA A 122 0.30 -6.55 -0.23
N LEU A 123 0.31 -7.52 0.70
CA LEU A 123 0.90 -8.84 0.49
C LEU A 123 -0.14 -9.79 -0.08
N SER A 124 0.19 -10.35 -1.22
CA SER A 124 -0.64 -11.28 -1.96
C SER A 124 -0.40 -12.74 -1.56
N ILE A 125 -1.33 -13.62 -1.96
CA ILE A 125 -1.25 -15.08 -1.73
C ILE A 125 -0.08 -15.72 -2.48
N ASP A 126 0.36 -15.10 -3.59
CA ASP A 126 1.59 -15.48 -4.33
C ASP A 126 2.88 -15.05 -3.63
N GLY A 127 2.79 -14.43 -2.44
CA GLY A 127 3.93 -13.98 -1.67
C GLY A 127 4.54 -12.66 -2.14
N LEU A 128 3.93 -11.98 -3.11
CA LEU A 128 4.43 -10.72 -3.62
C LEU A 128 3.76 -9.51 -2.95
N TRP A 129 4.57 -8.54 -2.56
CA TRP A 129 4.08 -7.22 -2.16
C TRP A 129 3.81 -6.35 -3.39
N ARG A 130 2.66 -5.68 -3.39
CA ARG A 130 2.22 -4.79 -4.49
C ARG A 130 1.79 -3.45 -3.92
N GLU A 131 2.11 -2.37 -4.63
CA GLU A 131 1.62 -1.04 -4.27
C GLU A 131 0.09 -1.05 -4.24
N HIS A 132 -0.47 -0.45 -3.20
CA HIS A 132 -1.91 -0.50 -2.96
C HIS A 132 -2.37 0.64 -2.07
N SER A 133 -3.65 0.98 -2.17
CA SER A 133 -4.33 1.89 -1.26
C SER A 133 -5.67 1.33 -0.81
N TRP A 134 -6.10 1.73 0.38
CA TRP A 134 -7.33 1.26 1.02
C TRP A 134 -7.88 2.34 1.95
N LEU A 135 -9.12 2.19 2.41
CA LEU A 135 -9.65 3.04 3.48
C LEU A 135 -9.47 2.39 4.85
N VAL A 136 -9.24 3.22 5.85
CA VAL A 136 -9.23 2.85 7.26
C VAL A 136 -10.35 3.61 7.97
N LYS A 137 -11.24 2.87 8.62
CA LYS A 137 -12.32 3.41 9.44
C LYS A 137 -11.93 3.34 10.92
N SER A 138 -12.42 4.30 11.71
CA SER A 138 -12.25 4.32 13.17
C SER A 138 -10.78 4.22 13.61
N VAL A 139 -9.91 4.98 12.92
CA VAL A 139 -8.46 4.99 13.12
C VAL A 139 -8.09 5.16 14.59
N GLY A 140 -7.20 4.30 15.09
CA GLY A 140 -6.69 4.37 16.46
C GLY A 140 -7.63 3.84 17.54
N THR A 141 -8.82 3.35 17.17
CA THR A 141 -9.79 2.75 18.09
C THR A 141 -9.72 1.21 18.06
N ALA A 142 -10.37 0.55 19.03
CA ALA A 142 -10.51 -0.90 19.04
C ALA A 142 -11.36 -1.43 17.86
N SER A 143 -12.21 -0.58 17.28
CA SER A 143 -13.09 -0.90 16.16
C SER A 143 -12.52 -0.45 14.82
N GLU A 144 -11.21 -0.24 14.73
CA GLU A 144 -10.54 0.05 13.46
C GLU A 144 -10.77 -1.09 12.47
N TYR A 145 -11.04 -0.80 11.20
CA TYR A 145 -11.10 -1.83 10.16
C TYR A 145 -10.78 -1.25 8.78
N LEU A 146 -10.37 -2.15 7.88
CA LEU A 146 -10.03 -1.81 6.50
C LEU A 146 -11.26 -1.92 5.60
N ILE A 147 -11.35 -1.04 4.61
CA ILE A 147 -12.21 -1.24 3.44
C ILE A 147 -11.30 -1.42 2.22
N GLU A 148 -11.39 -2.60 1.63
CA GLU A 148 -10.71 -2.99 0.41
C GLU A 148 -11.62 -2.79 -0.80
N THR A 149 -11.09 -2.39 -1.94
CA THR A 149 -11.88 -2.07 -3.14
C THR A 149 -11.66 -3.00 -4.33
N THR A 150 -10.62 -3.85 -4.28
CA THR A 150 -10.28 -4.76 -5.37
C THR A 150 -10.38 -6.22 -4.94
N VAL A 151 -9.40 -6.72 -4.18
CA VAL A 151 -9.28 -8.12 -3.76
C VAL A 151 -8.75 -8.21 -2.33
N SER A 152 -9.10 -9.27 -1.62
CA SER A 152 -8.57 -9.50 -0.28
C SER A 152 -7.08 -9.82 -0.33
N TRP A 153 -6.27 -9.08 0.41
CA TRP A 153 -4.85 -9.33 0.59
C TRP A 153 -4.58 -10.03 1.94
N LEU A 154 -3.42 -10.67 2.09
CA LEU A 154 -3.03 -11.30 3.35
C LEU A 154 -2.70 -10.26 4.42
N LEU A 155 -1.88 -9.28 4.04
CA LEU A 155 -1.43 -8.18 4.89
C LEU A 155 -1.46 -6.88 4.12
N TYR A 156 -1.53 -5.78 4.86
CA TYR A 156 -1.35 -4.43 4.37
C TYR A 156 -0.26 -3.78 5.20
N HIS A 157 0.68 -3.08 4.58
CA HIS A 157 1.70 -2.30 5.26
C HIS A 157 1.82 -0.94 4.60
N GLY A 158 1.58 0.12 5.37
CA GLY A 158 1.50 1.46 4.82
C GLY A 158 1.22 2.49 5.90
N TYR A 159 0.99 3.71 5.46
CA TYR A 159 0.73 4.86 6.34
C TYR A 159 -0.64 5.44 6.04
N ILE A 160 -1.26 6.01 7.07
CA ILE A 160 -2.50 6.77 6.91
C ILE A 160 -2.14 8.17 6.44
N LEU A 161 -2.78 8.62 5.37
CA LEU A 161 -2.67 9.99 4.88
C LEU A 161 -3.23 10.96 5.91
N ASN A 162 -2.51 12.05 6.18
CA ASN A 162 -3.06 13.21 6.87
C ASN A 162 -4.03 13.97 5.93
N ASP A 163 -4.65 15.03 6.43
CA ASP A 163 -5.67 15.76 5.67
C ASP A 163 -5.12 16.36 4.36
N GLU A 164 -3.94 16.99 4.40
CA GLU A 164 -3.30 17.57 3.22
C GLU A 164 -2.90 16.50 2.18
N GLU A 165 -2.29 15.41 2.65
CA GLU A 165 -1.91 14.27 1.82
C GLU A 165 -3.14 13.60 1.17
N MET A 166 -4.24 13.51 1.90
CA MET A 166 -5.49 12.95 1.43
C MET A 166 -6.14 13.84 0.37
N ASP A 167 -6.17 15.16 0.59
CA ASP A 167 -6.68 16.11 -0.40
C ASP A 167 -5.85 16.06 -1.69
N TRP A 168 -4.52 16.03 -1.56
CA TRP A 168 -3.62 15.89 -2.70
C TRP A 168 -3.82 14.55 -3.42
N PHE A 169 -3.97 13.44 -2.69
CA PHE A 169 -4.25 12.13 -3.26
C PHE A 169 -5.57 12.13 -4.05
N ILE A 170 -6.65 12.67 -3.47
CA ILE A 170 -7.95 12.75 -4.15
C ILE A 170 -7.87 13.64 -5.39
N HIS A 171 -7.18 14.77 -5.30
CA HIS A 171 -6.96 15.67 -6.43
C HIS A 171 -6.21 14.98 -7.57
N ALA A 172 -5.12 14.28 -7.25
CA ALA A 172 -4.30 13.57 -8.23
C ALA A 172 -5.08 12.47 -8.96
N GLU A 173 -5.95 11.74 -8.25
CA GLU A 173 -6.70 10.60 -8.82
C GLU A 173 -8.00 11.02 -9.52
N LEU A 174 -8.67 12.09 -9.07
CA LEU A 174 -9.97 12.53 -9.61
C LEU A 174 -9.86 13.74 -10.55
N GLY A 175 -8.73 14.46 -10.54
CA GLY A 175 -8.54 15.69 -11.31
C GLY A 175 -9.38 16.89 -10.84
N THR A 176 -10.01 16.82 -9.66
CA THR A 176 -10.90 17.88 -9.14
C THR A 176 -10.17 18.83 -8.21
N ASN A 177 -10.13 20.13 -8.52
CA ASN A 177 -9.54 21.18 -7.68
C ASN A 177 -10.38 21.42 -6.40
N PRO A 178 -9.84 21.20 -5.18
CA PRO A 178 -10.63 21.37 -3.95
C PRO A 178 -10.95 22.84 -3.60
N LEU A 179 -10.39 23.83 -4.31
CA LEU A 179 -10.65 25.26 -4.09
C LEU A 179 -11.76 25.86 -4.98
N GLN A 180 -12.60 25.04 -5.61
CA GLN A 180 -13.72 25.50 -6.45
C GLN A 180 -15.10 25.01 -5.96
N GLN A 181 -15.31 24.92 -4.64
CA GLN A 181 -16.65 24.84 -4.04
C GLN A 181 -16.84 25.95 -3.01
#